data_AF-A0A933VUB7-F1
#
_entry.id   AF-A0A933VUB7-F1
#
_cell.length_a   1.000
_cell.length_b   1.000
_cell.length_c   1.000
_cell.angle_alpha   90.00
_cell.angle_beta   90.00
_cell.angle_gamma   90.00
#
_symmetry.space_group_name_H-M   'P 1'
#
loop_
_entity.id
_entity.type
_entity.pdbx_description
1 polymer ?
#
loop_
_entity_poly.entity_id
_entity_poly.type
_entity_poly.pdbx_seq_one_letter_code
_entity_poly.pdbx_strand_id
1 'polypeptide(L)'
;ACDAVARLFETDDPHPPVFHLLCNELALLDDDPGRASHQNQLAFRLKLLVAGGFAPQLSACASCGDRDHVAGFSGAAGGIVCTACEAGSFPLPEEAHVFLTGALAAPLRDAPAASPRALRLAERAINETVEHHAHVRLRAAIAG
;
A
#
# COMPACT_ATOMS: atom_id res chain seq x y z
N ALA A 1 -10.85 -7.05 -1.32
CA ALA A 1 -9.99 -7.46 -2.45
C ALA A 1 -10.57 -7.09 -3.82
N CYS A 2 -11.72 -7.66 -4.22
CA CYS A 2 -12.24 -7.56 -5.59
C CYS A 2 -12.49 -6.13 -6.10
N ASP A 3 -13.12 -5.26 -5.29
CA ASP A 3 -13.37 -3.85 -5.68
C ASP A 3 -12.08 -3.09 -6.01
N ALA A 4 -10.99 -3.35 -5.26
CA ALA A 4 -9.71 -2.70 -5.51
C ALA A 4 -9.06 -3.19 -6.81
N VAL A 5 -9.12 -4.50 -7.09
CA VAL A 5 -8.63 -5.05 -8.37
C VAL A 5 -9.43 -4.51 -9.53
N ALA A 6 -10.77 -4.54 -9.44
CA ALA A 6 -11.66 -4.05 -10.49
C ALA A 6 -11.37 -2.59 -10.82
N ARG A 7 -11.18 -1.73 -9.81
CA ARG A 7 -10.88 -0.30 -10.04
C ARG A 7 -9.48 -0.05 -10.62
N LEU A 8 -8.48 -0.86 -10.27
CA LEU A 8 -7.09 -0.63 -10.68
C LEU A 8 -6.76 -1.23 -12.06
N PHE A 9 -7.48 -2.28 -12.47
CA PHE A 9 -7.16 -3.06 -13.67
C PHE A 9 -8.43 -3.31 -14.50
N GLU A 10 -8.99 -2.24 -15.07
CA GLU A 10 -10.19 -2.30 -15.94
C GLU A 10 -9.88 -2.71 -17.40
N THR A 11 -8.64 -3.09 -17.71
CA THR A 11 -8.18 -3.42 -19.06
C THR A 11 -8.29 -4.91 -19.38
N ASP A 12 -8.48 -5.24 -20.66
CA ASP A 12 -8.48 -6.64 -21.15
C ASP A 12 -7.09 -7.30 -21.14
N ASP A 13 -6.03 -6.54 -20.81
CA ASP A 13 -4.67 -7.06 -20.75
C ASP A 13 -4.48 -8.02 -19.56
N PRO A 14 -3.86 -9.20 -19.79
CA PRO A 14 -3.65 -10.16 -18.73
C PRO A 14 -2.61 -9.64 -17.72
N HIS A 15 -2.99 -9.67 -16.44
CA HIS A 15 -2.09 -9.40 -15.31
C HIS A 15 -1.94 -10.65 -14.42
N PRO A 16 -1.13 -11.66 -14.81
CA PRO A 16 -0.96 -12.88 -14.02
C PRO A 16 -0.55 -12.64 -12.55
N PRO A 17 0.35 -11.70 -12.21
CA PRO A 17 0.68 -11.41 -10.81
C PRO A 17 -0.52 -10.88 -10.00
N VAL A 18 -1.34 -10.02 -10.59
CA VAL A 18 -2.55 -9.48 -9.96
C VAL A 18 -3.59 -10.58 -9.74
N PHE A 19 -3.79 -11.43 -10.75
CA PHE A 19 -4.70 -12.57 -10.66
C PHE A 19 -4.29 -13.54 -9.55
N HIS A 20 -3.01 -13.95 -9.52
CA HIS A 20 -2.52 -14.86 -8.48
C HIS A 20 -2.59 -14.24 -7.08
N LEU A 21 -2.33 -12.93 -6.95
CA LEU A 21 -2.47 -12.23 -5.67
C LEU A 21 -3.93 -12.21 -5.20
N LEU A 22 -4.89 -11.96 -6.11
CA LEU A 22 -6.31 -12.02 -5.78
C LEU A 22 -6.74 -13.43 -5.38
N CYS A 23 -6.33 -14.47 -6.11
CA CYS A 23 -6.62 -15.85 -5.74
C CYS A 23 -6.06 -16.22 -4.37
N ASN A 24 -4.82 -15.81 -4.07
CA ASN A 24 -4.20 -16.03 -2.77
C ASN A 24 -4.98 -15.36 -1.63
N GLU A 25 -5.40 -14.10 -1.82
CA GLU A 25 -6.24 -13.38 -0.85
C GLU A 25 -7.60 -14.05 -0.65
N LEU A 26 -8.29 -14.46 -1.73
CA LEU A 26 -9.59 -15.11 -1.62
C LEU A 26 -9.48 -16.47 -0.93
N ALA A 27 -8.46 -17.26 -1.24
CA ALA A 27 -8.21 -18.53 -0.57
C ALA A 27 -7.89 -18.34 0.92
N LEU A 28 -7.14 -17.29 1.26
CA LEU A 28 -6.81 -16.95 2.65
C LEU A 28 -8.07 -16.61 3.47
N LEU A 29 -8.98 -15.84 2.87
CA LEU A 29 -10.23 -15.42 3.52
C LEU A 29 -11.28 -16.55 3.58
N ASP A 30 -11.26 -17.47 2.62
CA ASP A 30 -12.12 -18.67 2.62
C ASP A 30 -11.70 -19.66 3.72
N ASP A 31 -10.38 -19.85 3.92
CA ASP A 31 -9.83 -20.72 4.97
C ASP A 31 -10.09 -20.16 6.39
N ASP A 32 -9.96 -18.86 6.58
CA ASP A 32 -10.20 -18.20 7.87
C ASP A 32 -10.76 -16.77 7.68
N PRO A 33 -12.10 -16.58 7.80
CA PRO A 33 -12.73 -15.27 7.71
C PRO A 33 -12.20 -14.25 8.73
N GLY A 34 -11.65 -14.71 9.87
CA GLY A 34 -11.02 -13.84 10.87
C GLY A 34 -9.78 -13.10 10.36
N ARG A 35 -9.26 -13.51 9.20
CA ARG A 35 -8.13 -12.84 8.53
C ARG A 35 -8.53 -11.58 7.77
N ALA A 36 -9.83 -11.29 7.62
CA ALA A 36 -10.37 -10.09 6.96
C ALA A 36 -10.11 -8.77 7.74
N SER A 37 -8.94 -8.65 8.34
CA SER A 37 -8.48 -7.52 9.15
C SER A 37 -8.07 -6.32 8.29
N HIS A 38 -8.02 -5.14 8.91
CA HIS A 38 -7.54 -3.92 8.25
C HIS A 38 -6.09 -4.08 7.77
N GLN A 39 -5.25 -4.72 8.56
CA GLN A 39 -3.84 -5.02 8.25
C GLN A 39 -3.71 -5.86 6.99
N ASN A 40 -4.45 -6.96 6.89
CA ASN A 40 -4.43 -7.84 5.71
C ASN A 40 -4.94 -7.09 4.47
N GLN A 41 -6.02 -6.31 4.58
CA GLN A 41 -6.52 -5.52 3.45
C GLN A 41 -5.51 -4.49 2.94
N LEU A 42 -4.79 -3.80 3.84
CA LEU A 42 -3.75 -2.84 3.45
C LEU A 42 -2.51 -3.55 2.87
N ALA A 43 -2.12 -4.70 3.42
CA ALA A 43 -1.04 -5.50 2.86
C ALA A 43 -1.38 -6.01 1.45
N PHE A 44 -2.61 -6.49 1.23
CA PHE A 44 -3.12 -6.86 -0.09
C PHE A 44 -3.05 -5.68 -1.06
N ARG A 45 -3.59 -4.52 -0.69
CA ARG A 45 -3.60 -3.33 -1.55
C ARG A 45 -2.19 -2.86 -1.88
N LEU A 46 -1.27 -2.86 -0.92
CA LEU A 46 0.12 -2.48 -1.16
C LEU A 46 0.82 -3.45 -2.11
N LYS A 47 0.63 -4.76 -1.94
CA LYS A 47 1.15 -5.78 -2.87
C LYS A 47 0.49 -5.68 -4.25
N LEU A 48 -0.77 -5.27 -4.31
CA LEU A 48 -1.50 -5.04 -5.55
C LEU A 48 -0.90 -3.87 -6.33
N LEU A 49 -0.50 -2.79 -5.65
CA LEU A 49 0.25 -1.69 -6.27
C LEU A 49 1.57 -2.16 -6.86
N VAL A 50 2.33 -2.99 -6.13
CA VAL A 50 3.57 -3.58 -6.65
C VAL A 50 3.30 -4.44 -7.88
N ALA A 51 2.29 -5.32 -7.82
CA ALA A 51 1.91 -6.17 -8.95
C ALA A 51 1.45 -5.38 -10.17
N GLY A 52 0.89 -4.18 -9.96
CA GLY A 52 0.47 -3.25 -11.02
C GLY A 52 1.53 -2.27 -11.51
N GLY A 53 2.75 -2.29 -10.96
CA GLY A 53 3.79 -1.32 -11.34
C GLY A 53 3.64 0.07 -10.71
N PHE A 54 2.82 0.21 -9.67
CA PHE A 54 2.57 1.45 -8.93
C PHE A 54 3.24 1.46 -7.54
N ALA A 55 4.33 0.70 -7.37
CA ALA A 55 5.00 0.56 -6.09
C ALA A 55 5.54 1.91 -5.58
N PRO A 56 5.20 2.34 -4.35
CA PRO A 56 5.80 3.53 -3.78
C PRO A 56 7.26 3.28 -3.39
N GLN A 57 8.11 4.31 -3.51
CA GLN A 57 9.48 4.28 -3.00
C GLN A 57 9.47 4.41 -1.46
N LEU A 58 10.04 3.42 -0.76
CA LEU A 58 10.06 3.36 0.71
C LEU A 58 11.47 3.24 1.31
N SER A 59 12.53 3.24 0.49
CA SER A 59 13.91 3.02 0.94
C SER A 59 14.84 4.23 0.80
N ALA A 60 14.39 5.25 0.09
CA ALA A 60 15.09 6.52 -0.15
C ALA A 60 14.05 7.59 -0.51
N CYS A 61 14.41 8.86 -0.41
CA CYS A 61 13.58 9.96 -0.86
C CYS A 61 13.24 9.78 -2.34
N ALA A 62 11.95 9.78 -2.67
CA ALA A 62 11.46 9.61 -4.02
C ALA A 62 11.87 10.75 -4.97
N SER A 63 12.19 11.93 -4.42
CA SER A 63 12.59 13.11 -5.20
C SER A 63 14.10 13.20 -5.47
N CYS A 64 14.94 12.92 -4.48
CA CYS A 64 16.40 13.14 -4.58
C CYS A 64 17.27 11.90 -4.31
N GLY A 65 16.69 10.81 -3.80
CA GLY A 65 17.42 9.59 -3.48
C GLY A 65 18.15 9.57 -2.13
N ASP A 66 18.04 10.62 -1.31
CA ASP A 66 18.59 10.64 0.05
C ASP A 66 17.96 9.53 0.91
N ARG A 67 18.77 8.80 1.66
CA ARG A 67 18.34 7.67 2.49
C ARG A 67 18.07 8.10 3.94
N ASP A 68 18.57 9.25 4.33
CA ASP A 68 18.44 9.78 5.68
C ASP A 68 17.28 10.79 5.77
N HIS A 69 16.95 11.21 6.99
CA HIS A 69 16.03 12.33 7.26
C HIS A 69 14.64 12.20 6.64
N VAL A 70 14.07 10.98 6.61
CA VAL A 70 12.69 10.75 6.17
C VAL A 70 11.73 11.59 7.01
N ALA A 71 10.99 12.48 6.35
CA ALA A 71 10.10 13.43 7.02
C ALA A 71 8.62 13.14 6.76
N GLY A 72 8.29 12.60 5.58
CA GLY A 72 6.92 12.36 5.20
C GLY A 72 6.75 11.44 3.99
N PHE A 73 5.50 11.33 3.54
CA PHE A 73 5.10 10.63 2.34
C PHE A 73 4.39 11.59 1.39
N SER A 74 4.73 11.54 0.11
CA SER A 74 4.07 12.30 -0.95
C SER A 74 3.64 11.35 -2.06
N GLY A 75 2.33 11.23 -2.27
CA GLY A 75 1.83 10.49 -3.43
C GLY A 75 2.29 11.08 -4.75
N ALA A 76 2.38 12.41 -4.85
CA ALA A 76 2.86 13.08 -6.06
C ALA A 76 4.34 12.79 -6.36
N ALA A 77 5.19 12.70 -5.32
CA ALA A 77 6.59 12.30 -5.48
C ALA A 77 6.75 10.78 -5.66
N GLY A 78 5.71 9.99 -5.34
CA GLY A 78 5.71 8.53 -5.48
C GLY A 78 6.34 7.78 -4.31
N GLY A 79 6.40 8.36 -3.11
CA GLY A 79 6.98 7.66 -1.96
C GLY A 79 7.32 8.52 -0.76
N ILE A 80 8.22 8.01 0.09
CA ILE A 80 8.78 8.77 1.20
C ILE A 80 9.65 9.93 0.68
N VAL A 81 9.73 11.01 1.45
CA VAL A 81 10.53 12.20 1.12
C VAL A 81 11.32 12.67 2.34
N CYS A 82 12.53 13.19 2.09
CA CYS A 82 13.34 13.79 3.14
C CYS A 82 12.85 15.21 3.49
N THR A 83 13.33 15.79 4.58
CA THR A 83 12.96 17.14 5.03
C THR A 83 13.16 18.21 3.95
N ALA A 84 14.19 18.09 3.10
CA ALA A 84 14.42 19.04 2.01
C ALA A 84 13.40 18.94 0.87
N CYS A 85 12.72 17.80 0.73
CA CYS A 85 11.78 17.50 -0.34
C CYS A 85 10.33 17.33 0.15
N GLU A 86 10.03 17.68 1.40
CA GLU A 86 8.76 17.36 2.07
C GLU A 86 7.57 18.23 1.63
N ALA A 87 7.78 19.21 0.76
CA ALA A 87 6.72 20.11 0.31
C ALA A 87 5.53 19.33 -0.30
N GLY A 88 4.33 19.52 0.26
CA GLY A 88 3.12 18.81 -0.17
C GLY A 88 3.03 17.35 0.30
N SER A 89 3.95 16.89 1.15
CA SER A 89 3.87 15.59 1.82
C SER A 89 3.02 15.66 3.10
N PHE A 90 2.70 14.50 3.66
CA PHE A 90 2.17 14.38 5.02
C PHE A 90 3.14 13.62 5.92
N PRO A 91 3.15 13.89 7.24
CA PRO A 91 4.02 13.16 8.17
C PRO A 91 3.73 11.67 8.16
N LEU A 92 4.75 10.85 7.96
CA LEU A 92 4.67 9.40 8.02
C LEU A 92 5.43 8.91 9.27
N PRO A 93 4.73 8.54 10.35
CA PRO A 93 5.37 8.00 11.55
C PRO A 93 6.13 6.70 11.24
N GLU A 94 7.20 6.47 12.00
CA GLU A 94 8.04 5.27 11.88
C GLU A 94 7.22 3.97 11.88
N GLU A 95 6.24 3.83 12.78
CA GLU A 95 5.37 2.64 12.82
C GLU A 95 4.61 2.40 11.51
N ALA A 96 4.15 3.46 10.83
CA ALA A 96 3.47 3.33 9.54
C ALA A 96 4.45 2.95 8.43
N HIS A 97 5.67 3.49 8.45
CA HIS A 97 6.73 3.12 7.52
C HIS A 97 7.17 1.65 7.70
N VAL A 98 7.32 1.22 8.96
CA VAL A 98 7.61 -0.18 9.33
C VAL A 98 6.46 -1.10 8.88
N PHE A 99 5.20 -0.69 9.05
CA PHE A 99 4.06 -1.46 8.53
C PHE A 99 4.13 -1.62 7.00
N LEU A 100 4.35 -0.54 6.25
CA LEU A 100 4.40 -0.57 4.78
C LEU A 100 5.55 -1.46 4.28
N THR A 101 6.75 -1.27 4.82
CA THR A 101 7.93 -2.06 4.43
C THR A 101 7.81 -3.53 4.85
N GLY A 102 7.33 -3.79 6.08
CA GLY A 102 7.07 -5.14 6.59
C GLY A 102 5.99 -5.87 5.80
N ALA A 103 4.90 -5.19 5.42
CA ALA A 103 3.84 -5.77 4.60
C ALA A 103 4.34 -6.17 3.20
N LEU A 104 5.33 -5.47 2.65
CA LEU A 104 5.98 -5.89 1.40
C LEU A 104 6.92 -7.08 1.59
N ALA A 105 7.68 -7.10 2.68
CA ALA A 105 8.67 -8.14 2.97
C ALA A 105 8.06 -9.49 3.42
N ALA A 106 6.88 -9.48 4.04
CA ALA A 106 6.22 -10.67 4.55
C ALA A 106 5.22 -11.30 3.56
N PRO A 107 4.91 -12.60 3.66
CA PRO A 107 3.77 -13.21 2.97
C PRO A 107 2.44 -12.51 3.34
N LEU A 108 1.44 -12.54 2.43
CA LEU A 108 0.16 -11.86 2.64
C LEU A 108 -0.60 -12.32 3.91
N ARG A 109 -0.44 -13.60 4.27
CA ARG A 109 -1.03 -14.20 5.47
C ARG A 109 -0.43 -13.69 6.79
N ASP A 110 0.72 -13.03 6.71
CA ASP A 110 1.54 -12.59 7.84
C ASP A 110 1.64 -11.05 7.85
N ALA A 111 0.54 -10.36 7.50
CA ALA A 111 0.47 -8.91 7.54
C ALA A 111 0.87 -8.38 8.94
N PRO A 112 1.82 -7.44 9.04
CA PRO A 112 2.34 -7.01 10.33
C PRO A 112 1.27 -6.29 11.15
N ALA A 113 1.36 -6.42 12.48
CA ALA A 113 0.55 -5.62 13.38
C ALA A 113 1.03 -4.16 13.39
N ALA A 114 0.10 -3.23 13.53
CA ALA A 114 0.37 -1.82 13.75
C ALA A 114 -0.81 -1.16 14.47
N SER A 115 -0.55 -0.01 15.10
CA SER A 115 -1.59 0.77 15.77
C SER A 115 -2.65 1.26 14.77
N PRO A 116 -3.89 1.53 15.22
CA PRO A 116 -4.94 2.11 14.36
C PRO A 116 -4.51 3.43 13.71
N ARG A 117 -3.63 4.21 14.37
CA ARG A 117 -3.09 5.44 13.81
C ARG A 117 -2.14 5.15 12.65
N ALA A 118 -1.23 4.19 12.82
CA ALA A 118 -0.29 3.80 11.77
C ALA A 118 -1.02 3.23 10.56
N LEU A 119 -2.03 2.38 10.76
CA LEU A 119 -2.83 1.81 9.67
C LEU A 119 -3.58 2.88 8.86
N ARG A 120 -4.18 3.89 9.51
CA ARG A 120 -4.81 5.01 8.78
C ARG A 120 -3.83 5.80 7.92
N LEU A 121 -2.59 5.98 8.39
CA LEU A 121 -1.57 6.71 7.63
C LEU A 121 -0.97 5.86 6.51
N ALA A 122 -0.81 4.56 6.72
CA ALA A 122 -0.47 3.61 5.66
C ALA A 122 -1.56 3.55 4.59
N GLU A 123 -2.84 3.53 4.99
CA GLU A 123 -3.97 3.61 4.05
C GLU A 123 -3.97 4.91 3.26
N ARG A 124 -3.68 6.04 3.91
CA ARG A 124 -3.51 7.32 3.21
C ARG A 124 -2.38 7.26 2.17
N ALA A 125 -1.22 6.70 2.52
CA ALA A 125 -0.10 6.55 1.60
C ALA A 125 -0.48 5.70 0.37
N ILE A 126 -1.16 4.58 0.59
CA ILE A 126 -1.68 3.71 -0.47
C ILE A 126 -2.66 4.48 -1.36
N ASN A 127 -3.62 5.20 -0.77
CA ASN A 127 -4.64 5.94 -1.52
C ASN A 127 -4.04 7.11 -2.31
N GLU A 128 -3.10 7.88 -1.75
CA GLU A 128 -2.42 8.94 -2.49
C GLU A 128 -1.58 8.37 -3.65
N THR A 129 -0.93 7.21 -3.46
CA THR A 129 -0.21 6.53 -4.54
C THR A 129 -1.16 6.16 -5.69
N VAL A 130 -2.31 5.57 -5.35
CA VAL A 130 -3.34 5.19 -6.33
C VAL A 130 -3.88 6.40 -7.08
N GLU A 131 -4.21 7.47 -6.36
CA GLU A 131 -4.78 8.69 -6.97
C GLU A 131 -3.79 9.38 -7.92
N HIS A 132 -2.51 9.44 -7.55
CA HIS A 132 -1.49 10.10 -8.35
C HIS A 132 -0.98 9.28 -9.53
N HIS A 133 -0.91 7.95 -9.42
CA HIS A 133 -0.26 7.11 -10.44
C HIS A 133 -1.21 6.20 -11.23
N ALA A 134 -2.36 5.86 -10.67
CA ALA A 134 -3.39 5.07 -11.35
C ALA A 134 -4.65 5.89 -11.65
N HIS A 135 -4.75 7.13 -11.16
CA HIS A 135 -5.90 8.03 -11.38
C HIS A 135 -7.25 7.46 -10.94
N VAL A 136 -7.25 6.57 -9.95
CA VAL A 136 -8.47 5.99 -9.38
C VAL A 136 -8.56 6.28 -7.88
N ARG A 137 -9.74 6.04 -7.31
CA ARG A 137 -9.97 6.15 -5.86
C ARG A 137 -10.49 4.84 -5.33
N LEU A 138 -9.77 4.29 -4.35
CA LEU A 138 -10.20 3.09 -3.64
C LEU A 138 -11.23 3.45 -2.58
N ARG A 139 -12.14 2.51 -2.30
CA ARG A 139 -13.00 2.60 -1.12
C ARG A 139 -12.17 2.40 0.16
N ALA A 140 -12.66 2.93 1.28
CA ALA A 140 -12.04 2.68 2.59
C ALA A 140 -11.84 1.18 2.81
N ALA A 141 -10.71 0.79 3.40
CA ALA A 141 -10.51 -0.56 3.90
C ALA A 141 -11.34 -0.71 5.18
N ILE A 142 -12.45 -1.45 5.10
CA ILE A 142 -13.36 -1.65 6.23
C ILE A 142 -12.94 -2.95 6.89
N ALA A 143 -12.54 -2.92 8.17
CA ALA A 143 -12.37 -4.17 8.92
C ALA A 143 -13.70 -4.93 8.96
N GLY A 144 -13.69 -6.19 8.52
CA GLY A 144 -14.82 -7.10 8.63
C GLY A 144 -15.07 -7.53 10.06
#